data_AF-A0A516NJD8-F1
#
_entry.id   AF-A0A516NJD8-F1
#
_cell.length_a   1.000
_cell.length_b   1.000
_cell.length_c   1.000
_cell.angle_alpha   90.00
_cell.angle_beta   90.00
_cell.angle_gamma   90.00
#
_symmetry.space_group_name_H-M   'P 1'
#
loop_
_entity.id
_entity.type
_entity.pdbx_description
1 polymer ?
#
loop_
_entity_poly.entity_id
_entity_poly.type
_entity_poly.pdbx_seq_one_letter_code
_entity_poly.pdbx_strand_id
1 'polypeptide(L)'
;MQPTEAEAAVTAHQVARYLGCDAPDSRFTGEGACYVELGGELAAKGEGDFLARPAPRVSLREPSTAYHREKEQQERDWLARWNIRS
;
A
#
# COMPACT_ATOMS: atom_id res chain seq x y z
N MET A 1 1.01 1.76 -3.27
CA MET A 1 1.23 1.67 -1.82
C MET A 1 0.16 0.77 -1.23
N GLN A 2 0.55 -0.27 -0.51
CA GLN A 2 -0.41 -1.17 0.14
C GLN A 2 -0.95 -0.52 1.43
N PRO A 3 -2.23 -0.70 1.79
CA PRO A 3 -2.82 -0.08 2.98
C PRO A 3 -2.02 -0.35 4.27
N THR A 4 -1.56 -1.59 4.43
CA THR A 4 -0.85 -2.07 5.62
C THR A 4 0.55 -1.46 5.77
N GLU A 5 1.23 -1.13 4.67
CA GLU A 5 2.54 -0.48 4.72
C GLU A 5 2.43 0.95 5.28
N ALA A 6 1.44 1.70 4.80
CA ALA A 6 1.17 3.05 5.29
C ALA A 6 0.72 3.04 6.76
N GLU A 7 -0.14 2.11 7.15
CA GLU A 7 -0.58 1.94 8.54
C GLU A 7 0.59 1.59 9.48
N ALA A 8 1.49 0.69 9.06
CA ALA A 8 2.67 0.33 9.84
C ALA A 8 3.61 1.53 10.05
N ALA A 9 3.83 2.35 9.02
CA ALA A 9 4.66 3.56 9.12
C ALA A 9 4.05 4.58 10.09
N VAL A 10 2.74 4.84 9.99
CA VAL A 10 2.03 5.74 10.92
C VAL A 10 2.10 5.21 12.36
N THR A 11 1.90 3.90 12.55
CA THR A 11 2.00 3.26 13.86
C THR A 11 3.39 3.43 14.44
N ALA A 12 4.45 3.20 13.66
CA ALA A 12 5.82 3.39 14.09
C ALA A 12 6.10 4.84 14.52
N HIS A 13 5.62 5.83 13.77
CA HIS A 13 5.73 7.24 14.15
C HIS A 13 5.01 7.55 15.47
N GLN A 14 3.78 7.04 15.64
CA GLN A 14 3.00 7.26 16.86
C GLN A 14 3.66 6.63 18.09
N VAL A 15 4.22 5.42 17.95
CA VAL A 15 4.99 4.76 19.01
C VAL A 15 6.25 5.56 19.34
N ALA A 16 7.00 6.04 18.35
CA ALA A 16 8.18 6.85 18.58
C ALA A 16 7.84 8.15 19.34
N ARG A 17 6.75 8.83 18.96
CA ARG A 17 6.26 10.03 19.67
C ARG A 17 5.83 9.72 21.10
N TYR A 18 5.14 8.60 21.32
CA TYR A 18 4.75 8.15 22.67
C TYR A 18 5.97 7.93 23.57
N LEU A 19 7.09 7.48 23.01
CA LEU A 19 8.37 7.31 23.70
C LEU A 19 9.19 8.60 23.84
N GLY A 20 8.69 9.75 23.36
CA GLY A 20 9.36 11.04 23.44
C GLY A 20 10.39 11.30 22.33
N CYS A 21 10.47 10.45 21.30
CA CYS A 21 11.30 10.70 20.14
C CYS A 21 10.68 11.74 19.20
N ASP A 22 11.52 12.49 18.49
CA ASP A 22 11.07 13.31 17.37
C ASP A 22 10.70 12.42 16.18
N ALA A 23 9.42 12.45 15.79
CA ALA A 23 8.88 11.71 14.67
C ALA A 23 7.64 12.41 14.10
N PRO A 24 7.33 12.21 12.81
CA PRO A 24 6.19 12.87 12.15
C PRO A 24 4.85 12.62 12.86
N ASP A 25 4.05 13.67 13.03
CA ASP A 25 2.67 13.55 13.52
C ASP A 25 1.71 13.20 12.37
N SER A 26 1.83 11.97 11.88
CA SER A 26 1.03 11.45 10.77
C SER A 26 -0.20 10.68 11.25
N ARG A 27 -1.28 10.74 10.47
CA ARG A 27 -2.49 9.92 10.66
C ARG A 27 -2.70 9.03 9.44
N PHE A 28 -3.11 7.78 9.69
CA PHE A 28 -3.48 6.88 8.63
C PHE A 28 -4.82 7.31 8.05
N THR A 29 -4.85 7.51 6.73
CA THR A 29 -6.01 8.05 6.01
C THR A 29 -6.96 6.98 5.51
N GLY A 30 -6.57 5.70 5.55
CA GLY A 30 -7.32 4.62 4.92
C GLY A 30 -7.06 4.49 3.42
N GLU A 31 -6.23 5.33 2.81
CA GLU A 31 -5.89 5.20 1.40
C GLU A 31 -4.97 4.00 1.14
N GLY A 32 -5.28 3.25 0.09
CA GLY A 32 -4.38 2.21 -0.39
C GLY A 32 -4.81 1.58 -1.70
N ALA A 33 -4.00 0.65 -2.18
CA ALA A 33 -4.27 -0.10 -3.40
C ALA A 33 -3.87 -1.58 -3.28
N CYS A 34 -4.54 -2.42 -4.06
CA CYS A 34 -4.22 -3.83 -4.30
C CYS A 34 -4.30 -4.15 -5.80
N TYR A 35 -3.74 -5.30 -6.18
CA TYR A 35 -3.80 -5.80 -7.55
C TYR A 35 -4.43 -7.18 -7.58
N VAL A 36 -5.16 -7.47 -8.66
CA VAL A 36 -5.66 -8.81 -8.99
C VAL A 36 -4.98 -9.23 -10.28
N GLU A 37 -4.22 -10.32 -10.22
CA GLU A 37 -3.50 -10.85 -11.38
C GLU A 37 -4.42 -11.73 -12.24
N LEU A 38 -4.44 -11.51 -13.54
CA LEU A 38 -5.28 -12.26 -14.48
C LEU A 38 -4.46 -13.13 -15.44
N GLY A 39 -3.13 -13.02 -15.42
CA GLY A 39 -2.25 -13.66 -16.38
C GLY A 39 -2.23 -12.92 -17.72
N GLY A 40 -1.38 -13.37 -18.65
CA GLY A 40 -1.21 -12.68 -19.94
C GLY A 40 -0.70 -11.25 -19.81
N GLU A 41 0.09 -10.96 -18.76
CA GLU A 41 0.59 -9.62 -18.42
C GLU A 41 -0.52 -8.61 -18.07
N LEU A 42 -1.68 -9.08 -17.59
CA LEU A 42 -2.80 -8.23 -17.21
C LEU A 42 -3.09 -8.30 -15.72
N ALA A 43 -3.15 -7.14 -15.08
CA ALA A 43 -3.63 -7.00 -13.71
C ALA A 43 -4.74 -5.95 -13.64
N ALA A 44 -5.75 -6.19 -12.81
CA ALA A 44 -6.71 -5.17 -12.37
C ALA A 44 -6.18 -4.50 -11.10
N LYS A 45 -6.60 -3.26 -10.84
CA LYS A 45 -6.19 -2.50 -9.65
C LYS A 45 -7.38 -2.09 -8.82
N GLY A 46 -7.41 -2.50 -7.56
CA GLY A 46 -8.33 -1.95 -6.56
C GLY A 46 -7.65 -0.79 -5.82
N GLU A 47 -8.29 0.37 -5.74
CA GLU A 47 -7.73 1.52 -5.01
C GLU A 47 -8.83 2.38 -4.38
N GLY A 48 -8.51 3.06 -3.28
CA GLY A 48 -9.41 4.02 -2.66
C GLY A 48 -9.22 4.17 -1.15
N ASP A 49 -10.25 4.71 -0.50
CA ASP A 49 -10.32 4.93 0.94
C ASP A 49 -11.08 3.78 1.62
N PHE A 50 -10.33 2.94 2.34
CA PHE A 50 -10.83 1.78 3.06
C PHE A 50 -11.51 2.12 4.39
N LEU A 51 -11.27 3.33 4.92
CA LEU A 51 -11.85 3.79 6.19
C LEU A 51 -13.03 4.76 5.99
N ALA A 52 -13.40 5.04 4.74
CA ALA A 52 -14.60 5.80 4.41
C ALA A 52 -15.85 5.21 5.09
N ARG A 53 -16.75 6.10 5.53
CA ARG A 53 -18.05 5.75 6.14
C ARG A 53 -19.20 6.22 5.26
N PRO A 54 -20.33 5.48 5.21
CA PRO A 54 -20.66 4.28 5.99
C PRO A 54 -20.03 2.98 5.47
N ALA A 55 -19.38 3.02 4.30
CA ALA A 55 -18.70 1.89 3.69
C ALA A 55 -17.43 2.36 2.95
N PRO A 56 -16.46 1.47 2.72
CA PRO A 56 -15.25 1.77 1.95
C PRO A 56 -15.58 2.38 0.58
N ARG A 57 -14.82 3.42 0.19
CA ARG A 57 -14.92 4.06 -1.12
C ARG A 57 -13.76 3.60 -1.97
N VAL A 58 -13.95 2.46 -2.63
CA VAL A 58 -12.96 1.81 -3.48
C VAL A 58 -13.46 1.68 -4.91
N SER A 59 -12.54 1.74 -5.87
CA SER A 59 -12.81 1.49 -7.29
C SER A 59 -11.95 0.34 -7.78
N LEU A 60 -12.53 -0.55 -8.57
CA LEU A 60 -11.81 -1.56 -9.32
C LEU A 60 -11.58 -1.03 -10.74
N ARG A 61 -10.32 -0.90 -11.13
CA ARG A 61 -9.89 -0.55 -12.48
C ARG A 61 -9.78 -1.81 -13.32
N GLU A 62 -10.22 -1.72 -14.57
CA GLU A 62 -10.15 -2.82 -15.54
C GLU A 62 -8.72 -3.35 -15.70
N PRO A 63 -8.56 -4.64 -16.07
CA PRO A 63 -7.27 -5.24 -16.35
C PRO A 63 -6.45 -4.45 -17.37
N SER A 64 -5.18 -4.20 -17.07
CA SER A 64 -4.25 -3.62 -18.03
C SER A 64 -2.81 -4.08 -17.82
N THR A 65 -2.01 -3.97 -18.89
CA THR A 65 -0.56 -4.21 -18.83
C THR A 65 0.17 -3.15 -18.02
N ALA A 66 -0.40 -1.95 -17.93
CA ALA A 66 0.15 -0.88 -17.10
C ALA A 66 0.07 -1.24 -15.61
N TYR A 67 -1.08 -1.73 -15.15
CA TYR A 67 -1.25 -2.16 -13.75
C TYR A 67 -0.44 -3.42 -13.44
N HIS A 68 -0.26 -4.32 -14.41
CA HIS A 68 0.65 -5.46 -14.26
C HIS A 68 2.08 -4.99 -13.98
N ARG A 69 2.60 -4.07 -14.79
CA ARG A 69 3.95 -3.49 -14.57
C ARG A 69 4.05 -2.72 -13.26
N GLU A 70 3.01 -2.01 -12.86
CA GLU A 70 2.96 -1.30 -11.56
C GLU A 70 3.05 -2.28 -10.39
N LYS A 71 2.31 -3.39 -10.45
CA LYS A 71 2.39 -4.50 -9.48
C LYS A 71 3.80 -5.08 -9.42
N GLU A 72 4.37 -5.46 -10.56
CA GLU A 72 5.72 -6.04 -10.59
C GLU A 72 6.76 -5.10 -9.99
N GLN A 73 6.64 -3.80 -10.24
CA GLN A 73 7.56 -2.82 -9.65
C GLN A 73 7.43 -2.81 -8.13
N GLN A 74 6.21 -2.78 -7.61
CA GLN A 74 5.96 -2.85 -6.17
C GLN A 74 6.55 -4.13 -5.55
N GLU A 75 6.40 -5.28 -6.21
CA GLU A 75 6.97 -6.56 -5.76
C GLU A 75 8.50 -6.53 -5.76
N ARG A 76 9.12 -5.98 -6.81
CA ARG A 76 10.57 -5.79 -6.89
C ARG A 76 11.08 -4.88 -5.77
N ASP A 77 10.42 -3.76 -5.53
CA ASP A 77 10.79 -2.81 -4.48
C ASP A 77 10.68 -3.45 -3.09
N TRP A 78 9.61 -4.22 -2.84
CA TRP A 78 9.43 -4.94 -1.59
C TRP A 78 10.51 -6.01 -1.38
N LEU A 79 10.78 -6.82 -2.40
CA LEU A 79 11.83 -7.83 -2.33
C LEU A 79 13.22 -7.20 -2.16
N ALA A 80 13.52 -6.08 -2.82
CA ALA A 80 14.79 -5.38 -2.66
C ALA A 80 14.98 -4.84 -1.22
N ARG A 81 13.91 -4.36 -0.60
CA ARG A 81 13.92 -3.85 0.77
C ARG A 81 14.21 -4.94 1.81
N TRP A 82 13.66 -6.14 1.63
CA TRP A 82 13.68 -7.18 2.66
C TRP A 82 14.59 -8.38 2.35
N ASN A 83 14.96 -8.59 1.09
CA ASN A 83 15.75 -9.74 0.65
C ASN A 83 17.23 -9.40 0.41
N ILE A 84 17.79 -8.49 1.22
CA ILE A 84 19.24 -8.30 1.28
C ILE A 84 19.81 -9.59 1.87
N ARG A 85 20.50 -10.38 1.04
CA ARG A 85 21.34 -11.48 1.50
C ARG A 85 22.30 -10.94 2.56
N SER A 86 22.15 -11.40 3.81
CA SER A 86 23.17 -11.31 4.86
C SER A 86 24.44 -12.03 4.45
#